data_AF-A0A2J6X6M0-F1
#
_entry.id   AF-A0A2J6X6M0-F1
#
_cell.length_a   1.000
_cell.length_b   1.000
_cell.length_c   1.000
_cell.angle_alpha   90.00
_cell.angle_beta   90.00
_cell.angle_gamma   90.00
#
_symmetry.space_group_name_H-M   'P 1'
#
loop_
_entity.id
_entity.type
_entity.pdbx_description
1 polymer ?
#
loop_
_entity_poly.entity_id
_entity_poly.type
_entity_poly.pdbx_seq_one_letter_code
_entity_poly.pdbx_strand_id
1 'polypeptide(L)'
;VLEKLEIQVKKLSDRLKGEKRISKEEIFGSVEEEESKFPRITKVKTFPVKPMSLEEAMLQIELLGHDFFIFRDEETNEINVLYRRKDGNYGLIKPQ
;
A
#
# COMPACT_ATOMS: atom_id res chain seq x y z
N VAL A 1 -24.76 -19.22 -44.48
CA VAL A 1 -23.38 -19.39 -43.94
C VAL A 1 -23.33 -19.08 -42.45
N LEU A 2 -23.90 -17.95 -41.99
CA LEU A 2 -23.96 -17.55 -40.57
C LEU A 2 -24.68 -18.54 -39.64
N GLU A 3 -25.80 -19.11 -40.07
CA GLU A 3 -26.64 -20.02 -39.25
C GLU A 3 -25.91 -21.31 -38.83
N LYS A 4 -25.01 -21.83 -39.69
CA LYS A 4 -24.17 -23.00 -39.33
C LYS A 4 -23.12 -22.66 -38.27
N LEU A 5 -22.65 -21.41 -38.24
CA LEU A 5 -21.67 -20.93 -37.28
C LEU A 5 -22.28 -20.81 -35.88
N GLU A 6 -23.51 -20.31 -35.79
CA GLU A 6 -24.26 -20.18 -34.53
C GLU A 6 -24.53 -21.54 -33.87
N ILE A 7 -24.88 -22.54 -34.69
CA ILE A 7 -25.10 -23.91 -34.21
C ILE A 7 -23.80 -24.53 -33.68
N GLN A 8 -22.66 -24.25 -34.32
CA GLN A 8 -21.35 -24.73 -33.87
C GLN A 8 -20.92 -24.09 -32.54
N VAL A 9 -21.13 -22.79 -32.37
CA VAL A 9 -20.82 -22.06 -31.13
C VAL A 9 -21.69 -22.57 -29.98
N LYS A 10 -22.98 -22.82 -30.24
CA LYS A 10 -23.89 -23.38 -29.23
C LYS A 10 -23.46 -24.77 -28.77
N LYS A 11 -23.10 -25.65 -29.71
CA LYS A 11 -22.64 -27.01 -29.42
C LYS A 11 -21.32 -27.06 -28.64
N LEU A 12 -20.43 -26.08 -28.87
CA LEU A 12 -19.19 -25.92 -28.11
C LEU A 12 -19.45 -25.41 -26.68
N SER A 13 -20.35 -24.42 -26.53
CA SER A 13 -20.75 -23.88 -25.23
C SER A 13 -21.46 -24.92 -24.37
N ASP A 14 -22.33 -25.74 -24.97
CA ASP A 14 -23.02 -26.82 -24.27
C ASP A 14 -22.08 -27.96 -23.86
N ARG A 15 -21.02 -28.24 -24.63
CA ARG A 15 -19.95 -29.18 -24.22
C ARG A 15 -19.12 -28.64 -23.05
N LEU A 16 -18.79 -27.34 -23.06
CA LEU A 16 -18.03 -26.69 -21.98
C LEU A 16 -18.81 -26.61 -20.65
N LYS A 17 -20.14 -26.70 -20.68
CA LYS A 17 -20.99 -26.74 -19.47
C LYS A 17 -21.08 -28.12 -18.82
N GLY A 18 -20.72 -29.19 -19.53
CA GLY A 18 -20.77 -30.58 -19.02
C GLY A 18 -19.62 -30.96 -18.08
N GLU A 19 -18.49 -30.26 -18.15
CA GLU A 19 -17.26 -30.56 -17.37
C GLU A 19 -16.93 -29.50 -16.30
N LYS A 20 -17.90 -28.70 -15.85
CA LYS A 20 -17.75 -27.79 -14.71
C LYS A 20 -18.97 -27.81 -13.79
N ARG A 21 -19.14 -28.93 -13.10
CA ARG A 21 -19.86 -29.00 -11.82
C ARG A 21 -18.84 -29.19 -10.69
N ILE A 22 -17.92 -28.25 -10.59
CA ILE A 22 -17.25 -27.93 -9.34
C ILE A 22 -17.74 -26.53 -9.01
N SER A 23 -18.45 -26.43 -7.89
CA SER A 23 -19.01 -25.23 -7.30
C SER A 23 -17.96 -24.12 -7.33
N LYS A 24 -18.29 -22.98 -7.92
CA LYS A 24 -17.41 -21.80 -7.95
C LYS A 24 -17.06 -21.29 -6.54
N GLU A 25 -17.84 -21.71 -5.53
CA GLU A 25 -17.56 -21.45 -4.11
C GLU A 25 -16.57 -22.42 -3.44
N GLU A 26 -16.29 -23.60 -4.00
CA GLU A 26 -15.33 -24.55 -3.37
C GLU A 26 -13.91 -24.46 -3.93
N ILE A 27 -13.72 -23.84 -5.11
CA ILE A 27 -12.36 -23.59 -5.67
C ILE A 27 -11.70 -22.36 -5.02
N PHE A 28 -12.49 -21.48 -4.38
CA PHE A 28 -11.98 -20.31 -3.65
C PHE A 28 -11.65 -20.62 -2.17
N GLY A 29 -11.67 -21.90 -1.80
CA GLY A 29 -11.63 -22.35 -0.41
C GLY A 29 -10.56 -23.41 -0.13
N SER A 30 -9.37 -23.31 -0.74
CA SER A 30 -8.13 -23.93 -0.22
C SER A 30 -6.98 -23.70 -1.20
N VAL A 31 -6.76 -22.45 -1.60
CA VAL A 31 -5.39 -22.06 -1.92
C VAL A 31 -4.90 -21.40 -0.65
N GLU A 32 -4.34 -22.22 0.25
CA GLU A 32 -3.26 -21.75 1.10
C GLU A 32 -2.11 -21.39 0.14
N GLU A 33 -2.29 -20.27 -0.55
CA GLU A 33 -1.18 -19.48 -1.03
C GLU A 33 -0.49 -19.13 0.26
N GLU A 34 0.64 -19.79 0.51
CA GLU A 34 1.75 -19.12 1.15
C GLU A 34 1.98 -17.83 0.35
N GLU A 35 1.17 -16.81 0.62
CA GLU A 35 1.51 -15.42 0.43
C GLU A 35 2.74 -15.25 1.30
N SER A 36 3.89 -15.65 0.77
CA SER A 36 5.04 -14.78 0.62
C SER A 36 4.79 -13.47 1.37
N LYS A 37 5.02 -13.52 2.68
CA LYS A 37 4.78 -12.43 3.65
C LYS A 37 5.84 -11.36 3.43
N PHE A 38 5.99 -10.92 2.20
CA PHE A 38 6.83 -9.79 1.87
C PHE A 38 6.12 -8.55 2.40
N PRO A 39 6.83 -7.68 3.14
CA PRO A 39 6.26 -6.45 3.62
C PRO A 39 5.73 -5.64 2.44
N ARG A 40 4.42 -5.36 2.43
CA ARG A 40 3.76 -4.53 1.41
C ARG A 40 3.50 -3.15 1.99
N ILE A 41 3.69 -2.10 1.18
CA ILE A 41 3.35 -0.72 1.56
C ILE A 41 1.83 -0.62 1.66
N THR A 42 1.29 -0.45 2.88
CA THR A 42 -0.16 -0.41 3.11
C THR A 42 -0.74 0.99 3.02
N LYS A 43 0.05 2.03 3.32
CA LYS A 43 -0.40 3.42 3.35
C LYS A 43 0.71 4.34 2.86
N VAL A 44 0.33 5.30 2.00
CA VAL A 44 1.19 6.41 1.57
C VAL A 44 0.58 7.69 2.13
N LYS A 45 1.35 8.45 2.92
CA LYS A 45 0.96 9.78 3.37
C LYS A 45 1.86 10.80 2.69
N THR A 46 1.26 11.70 1.91
CA THR A 46 1.95 12.80 1.25
C THR A 46 1.76 14.06 2.08
N PHE A 47 2.85 14.73 2.44
CA PHE A 47 2.82 15.99 3.17
C PHE A 47 3.55 17.09 2.39
N PRO A 48 3.01 18.32 2.36
CA PRO A 48 3.75 19.45 1.82
C PRO A 48 4.92 19.78 2.75
N VAL A 49 6.15 19.61 2.26
CA VAL A 49 7.35 19.90 3.04
C VAL A 49 7.65 21.39 2.96
N LYS A 50 7.40 22.11 4.06
CA LYS A 50 7.74 23.54 4.20
C LYS A 50 9.08 23.69 4.93
N PRO A 51 9.89 24.71 4.59
CA PRO A 51 11.01 25.12 5.42
C PRO A 51 10.52 25.53 6.80
N MET A 52 11.12 25.00 7.86
CA MET A 52 10.81 25.33 9.25
C MET A 52 12.01 25.01 10.15
N SER A 53 12.01 25.59 11.34
CA SER A 53 13.05 25.33 12.34
C SER A 53 12.87 23.96 13.00
N LEU A 54 13.91 23.47 13.69
CA LEU A 54 13.83 22.23 14.47
C LEU A 54 12.76 22.31 15.57
N GLU A 55 12.64 23.45 16.22
CA GLU A 55 11.68 23.69 17.30
C GLU A 55 10.25 23.73 16.79
N GLU A 56 10.03 24.31 15.60
CA GLU A 56 8.75 24.29 14.92
C GLU A 56 8.36 22.85 14.55
N ALA A 57 9.30 22.05 14.04
CA ALA A 57 9.06 20.64 13.75
C ALA A 57 8.71 19.82 15.02
N MET A 58 9.34 20.13 16.16
CA MET A 58 9.00 19.54 17.47
C MET A 58 7.57 19.87 17.91
N LEU A 59 7.11 21.10 17.68
CA LEU A 59 5.74 21.46 17.98
C LEU A 59 4.76 20.71 17.08
N GLN A 60 5.07 20.60 15.78
CA GLN A 60 4.20 19.91 14.82
C GLN A 60 4.03 18.42 15.13
N ILE A 61 5.10 17.73 15.53
CA ILE A 61 5.02 16.30 15.88
C ILE A 61 4.12 16.07 17.11
N GLU A 62 4.14 17.00 18.09
CA GLU A 62 3.29 16.95 19.27
C GLU A 62 1.82 17.24 18.95
N LEU A 63 1.54 18.26 18.14
CA LEU A 63 0.19 18.63 17.74
C LEU A 63 -0.50 17.55 16.89
N LEU A 64 0.26 16.91 16.01
CA LEU A 64 -0.25 15.84 15.17
C LEU A 64 -0.30 14.50 15.91
N GLY A 65 0.47 14.34 16.99
CA GLY A 65 0.62 13.08 17.71
C GLY A 65 1.23 11.98 16.84
N HIS A 66 2.15 12.35 15.94
CA HIS A 66 2.82 11.40 15.05
C HIS A 66 4.13 10.89 15.65
N ASP A 67 4.56 9.68 15.28
CA ASP A 67 5.85 9.13 15.72
C ASP A 67 7.04 9.74 14.95
N PHE A 68 6.79 10.26 13.75
CA PHE A 68 7.80 10.89 12.89
C PHE A 68 7.22 12.10 12.15
N PHE A 69 8.09 13.06 11.87
CA PHE A 69 7.77 14.27 11.15
C PHE A 69 8.91 14.62 10.19
N ILE A 70 8.58 14.84 8.92
CA ILE A 70 9.52 15.16 7.86
C ILE A 70 9.40 16.64 7.56
N PHE A 71 10.51 17.37 7.60
CA PHE A 71 10.54 18.80 7.35
C PHE A 71 11.78 19.19 6.56
N ARG A 72 11.76 20.39 6.00
CA ARG A 72 12.95 20.98 5.40
C ARG A 72 13.54 21.95 6.41
N ASP A 73 14.80 21.75 6.75
CA ASP A 73 15.54 22.61 7.67
C ASP A 73 15.73 23.99 7.03
N GLU A 74 15.41 25.07 7.73
CA GLU A 74 15.56 26.41 7.19
C GLU A 74 17.03 26.84 7.04
N GLU A 75 17.93 26.31 7.88
CA GLU A 75 19.35 26.69 7.88
C GLU A 75 20.13 25.91 6.82
N THR A 76 19.95 24.58 6.78
CA THR A 76 20.69 23.73 5.83
C THR A 76 19.95 23.54 4.51
N ASN A 77 18.66 23.87 4.47
CA ASN A 77 17.78 23.69 3.30
C ASN A 77 17.65 22.22 2.88
N GLU A 78 18.01 21.28 3.76
CA GLU A 78 17.95 19.83 3.59
C GLU A 78 16.68 19.24 4.20
N ILE A 79 16.30 18.03 3.76
CA ILE A 79 15.15 17.32 4.32
C ILE A 79 15.61 16.51 5.52
N ASN A 80 15.10 16.86 6.69
CA ASN A 80 15.38 16.18 7.94
C ASN A 80 14.14 15.43 8.44
N VAL A 81 14.37 14.36 9.20
CA VAL A 81 13.30 13.57 9.82
C VAL A 81 13.46 13.61 11.34
N LEU A 82 12.49 14.21 12.00
CA LEU A 82 12.34 14.17 13.46
C LEU A 82 11.49 12.94 13.83
N TYR A 83 11.85 12.22 14.89
CA TYR A 83 11.07 11.08 15.37
C TYR A 83 11.11 10.96 16.88
N ARG A 84 10.07 10.34 17.46
CA ARG A 84 10.00 10.05 18.89
C ARG A 84 10.70 8.73 19.17
N ARG A 85 11.63 8.74 20.13
CA ARG A 85 12.32 7.53 20.59
C ARG A 85 11.51 6.85 21.69
N LYS A 86 11.83 5.57 21.95
CA LYS A 86 11.18 4.76 23.00
C LYS A 86 11.43 5.29 24.42
N ASP A 87 12.53 6.03 24.61
CA ASP A 87 12.91 6.67 25.87
C ASP A 87 12.20 8.02 26.11
N GLY A 88 11.30 8.43 25.21
CA GLY A 88 10.54 9.68 25.32
C GLY A 88 11.27 10.92 24.79
N ASN A 89 12.56 10.78 24.46
CA ASN A 89 13.34 11.82 23.81
C ASN A 89 13.07 11.89 22.30
N TYR A 90 13.49 12.99 21.68
CA TYR A 90 13.45 13.17 20.23
C TYR A 90 14.76 12.75 19.57
N GLY A 91 14.66 12.17 18.38
CA GLY A 91 15.79 11.85 17.50
C GLY A 91 15.67 12.59 16.18
N LEU A 92 16.81 12.97 15.60
CA LEU A 92 16.90 13.67 14.33
C LEU A 92 17.73 12.84 13.34
N ILE A 93 17.20 12.61 12.14
CA ILE A 93 17.92 11.99 11.02
C ILE A 93 18.18 13.08 9.99
N LYS A 94 19.46 13.25 9.63
CA LYS A 94 19.93 14.16 8.58
C LYS A 94 20.51 13.36 7.41
N PRO A 95 20.29 13.77 6.15
CA PRO A 95 21.00 13.24 5.00
C PRO A 95 22.48 13.69 5.04
N GLN A 96 23.36 12.91 4.42
CA GLN A 96 24.79 13.24 4.25
C GLN A 96 25.10 13.52 2.78
#